data_AF-A0A1Q8B968-F1
#
_entry.id   AF-A0A1Q8B968-F1
#
_cell.length_a   1.000
_cell.length_b   1.000
_cell.length_c   1.000
_cell.angle_alpha   90.00
_cell.angle_beta   90.00
_cell.angle_gamma   90.00
#
_symmetry.space_group_name_H-M   'P 1'
#
loop_
_entity.id
_entity.type
_entity.pdbx_description
1 polymer ?
#
loop_
_entity_poly.entity_id
_entity_poly.type
_entity_poly.pdbx_seq_one_letter_code
_entity_poly.pdbx_strand_id
1 'polypeptide(L)'
;MPAIGEQEVAELFAGRRFVVLEGPPGTGKTRMAVKLIASVYEGRGTSIQFHPNTTYESFIGGLAPSEMDGDVGFRFRPAMGALMKAAVAAENLKPKPCLAYPCVRSILSKY
;
A
#
# COMPACT_ATOMS: atom_id res chain seq x y z
N MET A 1 -0.12 21.83 -8.07
CA MET A 1 -0.70 20.59 -8.61
C MET A 1 0.44 19.77 -9.22
N PRO A 2 0.40 18.43 -9.23
CA PRO A 2 1.45 17.64 -9.88
C PRO A 2 1.51 17.97 -11.38
N ALA A 3 2.71 17.93 -11.97
CA ALA A 3 2.92 18.27 -13.38
C ALA A 3 2.34 17.23 -14.35
N ILE A 4 2.10 16.01 -13.85
CA ILE A 4 1.55 14.87 -14.59
C ILE A 4 0.05 14.71 -14.30
N GLY A 5 -0.73 14.39 -15.33
CA GLY A 5 -2.19 14.17 -15.24
C GLY A 5 -2.58 12.77 -14.73
N GLU A 6 -3.82 12.60 -14.27
CA GLU A 6 -4.36 11.32 -13.79
C GLU A 6 -4.31 10.22 -14.87
N GLN A 7 -4.69 10.55 -16.11
CA GLN A 7 -4.71 9.61 -17.23
C GLN A 7 -3.31 9.11 -17.59
N GLU A 8 -2.33 10.01 -17.62
CA GLU A 8 -0.94 9.66 -17.93
C GLU A 8 -0.35 8.72 -16.84
N VAL A 9 -0.67 8.96 -15.56
CA VAL A 9 -0.29 8.03 -14.49
C VAL A 9 -0.97 6.67 -14.67
N ALA A 10 -2.25 6.64 -15.05
CA ALA A 10 -2.96 5.39 -15.29
C ALA A 10 -2.38 4.58 -16.47
N GLU A 11 -1.98 5.26 -17.56
CA GLU A 11 -1.29 4.64 -18.70
C GLU A 11 0.06 4.06 -18.29
N LEU A 12 0.83 4.77 -17.45
CA LEU A 12 2.07 4.26 -16.89
C LEU A 12 1.85 3.01 -16.03
N PHE A 13 0.77 2.97 -15.24
CA PHE A 13 0.40 1.78 -14.47
C PHE A 13 0.04 0.60 -15.38
N ALA A 14 -0.69 0.83 -16.48
CA ALA A 14 -1.03 -0.21 -17.43
C ALA A 14 0.22 -0.82 -18.10
N GLY A 15 1.23 0.00 -18.40
CA GLY A 15 2.47 -0.47 -19.03
C GLY A 15 3.50 -1.08 -18.07
N ARG A 16 3.62 -0.56 -16.85
CA ARG A 16 4.74 -0.89 -15.92
C ARG A 16 4.33 -1.61 -14.64
N ARG A 17 3.02 -1.70 -14.34
CA ARG A 17 2.43 -2.26 -13.11
C ARG A 17 2.77 -1.52 -11.81
N PHE A 18 3.89 -0.80 -11.76
CA PHE A 18 4.34 -0.01 -10.61
C PHE A 18 4.78 1.38 -11.06
N VAL A 19 4.37 2.40 -10.32
CA VAL A 19 4.74 3.81 -10.53
C VAL A 19 5.07 4.43 -9.18
N VAL A 20 6.20 5.13 -9.12
CA VAL A 20 6.59 5.94 -7.97
C VAL A 20 6.39 7.42 -8.33
N LEU A 21 5.58 8.12 -7.53
CA LEU A 21 5.37 9.57 -7.70
C LEU A 21 6.37 10.30 -6.80
N GLU A 22 7.32 11.02 -7.39
CA GLU A 22 8.36 11.77 -6.68
C GLU A 22 8.17 13.29 -6.79
N GLY A 23 8.76 14.04 -5.86
CA GLY A 23 8.80 15.50 -5.91
C GLY A 23 8.69 16.17 -4.53
N PRO A 24 8.72 17.52 -4.45
CA PRO A 24 8.68 18.28 -3.20
C PRO A 24 7.44 17.98 -2.32
N PRO A 25 7.49 18.16 -1.00
CA PRO A 25 6.31 18.05 -0.15
C PRO A 25 5.22 19.04 -0.60
N GLY A 26 3.95 18.67 -0.42
CA GLY A 26 2.83 19.54 -0.79
C GLY A 26 2.46 19.55 -2.28
N THR A 27 3.17 18.83 -3.16
CA THR A 27 2.81 18.77 -4.60
C THR A 27 1.60 17.88 -4.93
N GLY A 28 0.93 17.31 -3.92
CA GLY A 28 -0.32 16.59 -4.09
C GLY A 28 -0.19 15.13 -4.54
N LYS A 29 0.97 14.50 -4.38
CA LYS A 29 1.19 13.07 -4.70
C LYS A 29 0.18 12.13 -4.04
N THR A 30 -0.01 12.27 -2.71
CA THR A 30 -1.01 11.49 -1.97
C THR A 30 -2.42 11.75 -2.50
N ARG A 31 -2.75 13.01 -2.82
CA ARG A 31 -4.03 13.37 -3.41
C ARG A 31 -4.23 12.73 -4.79
N MET A 32 -3.20 12.70 -5.63
CA MET A 32 -3.21 12.03 -6.93
C MET A 32 -3.50 10.54 -6.78
N ALA A 33 -2.79 9.85 -5.88
CA ALA A 33 -3.00 8.42 -5.64
C ALA A 33 -4.41 8.09 -5.13
N VAL A 34 -4.91 8.86 -4.14
CA VAL A 34 -6.27 8.68 -3.61
C VAL A 34 -7.32 8.94 -4.69
N LYS A 35 -7.13 9.97 -5.51
CA LYS A 35 -8.01 10.25 -6.64
C LYS A 35 -8.02 9.11 -7.64
N LEU A 36 -6.86 8.61 -8.06
CA LEU A 36 -6.76 7.49 -9.00
C LEU A 36 -7.49 6.25 -8.49
N ILE A 37 -7.34 5.92 -7.20
CA ILE A 37 -8.07 4.82 -6.56
C ILE A 37 -9.58 5.03 -6.71
N ALA A 38 -10.08 6.24 -6.42
CA ALA A 38 -11.51 6.54 -6.50
C ALA A 38 -12.05 6.61 -7.94
N SER A 39 -11.35 7.27 -8.86
CA SER A 39 -11.83 7.57 -10.21
C SER A 39 -11.55 6.45 -11.21
N VAL A 40 -10.29 6.00 -11.30
CA VAL A 40 -9.83 5.03 -12.32
C VAL A 40 -10.06 3.59 -11.86
N TYR A 41 -9.80 3.32 -10.59
CA TYR A 41 -9.94 1.98 -10.02
C TYR A 41 -11.29 1.76 -9.32
N GLU A 42 -12.24 2.72 -9.38
CA GLU A 42 -13.58 2.61 -8.79
C GLU A 42 -13.58 2.20 -7.30
N GLY A 43 -12.64 2.75 -6.53
CA GLY A 43 -12.45 2.42 -5.11
C GLY A 43 -11.66 1.13 -4.86
N ARG A 44 -11.24 0.40 -5.89
CA ARG A 44 -10.42 -0.82 -5.77
C ARG A 44 -8.96 -0.46 -5.54
N GLY A 45 -8.60 -0.14 -4.30
CA GLY A 45 -7.21 0.07 -3.95
C GLY A 45 -6.97 0.12 -2.45
N THR A 46 -5.72 -0.15 -2.07
CA THR A 46 -5.28 -0.06 -0.67
C THR A 46 -4.17 0.98 -0.57
N SER A 47 -4.29 1.90 0.37
CA SER A 47 -3.19 2.79 0.73
C SER A 47 -2.48 2.27 1.97
N ILE A 48 -1.16 2.17 1.90
CA ILE A 48 -0.31 1.70 3.01
C ILE A 48 0.63 2.84 3.35
N GLN A 49 0.72 3.29 4.60
CA GLN A 49 1.64 4.35 4.99
C GLN A 49 2.91 3.75 5.60
N PHE A 50 4.07 4.06 5.03
CA PHE A 50 5.35 3.64 5.61
C PHE A 50 5.77 4.54 6.77
N HIS A 51 6.31 3.94 7.81
CA HIS A 51 6.87 4.60 8.99
C HIS A 51 8.29 4.06 9.21
N PRO A 52 9.19 4.77 9.92
CA PRO A 52 10.52 4.26 10.24
C PRO A 52 10.51 2.89 10.96
N ASN A 53 9.43 2.60 11.68
CA ASN A 53 9.22 1.33 12.39
C ASN A 53 8.47 0.28 11.55
N THR A 54 8.20 0.53 10.27
CA THR A 54 7.59 -0.50 9.41
C THR A 54 8.61 -1.60 9.15
N THR A 55 8.34 -2.79 9.68
CA THR A 55 9.20 -3.97 9.50
C THR A 55 8.72 -4.87 8.37
N TYR A 56 9.58 -5.80 7.95
CA TYR A 56 9.23 -6.81 6.96
C TYR A 56 7.99 -7.62 7.38
N GLU A 57 7.90 -8.00 8.65
CA GLU A 57 6.79 -8.78 9.21
C GLU A 57 5.46 -8.03 9.11
N SER A 58 5.49 -6.70 9.31
CA SER A 58 4.29 -5.86 9.22
C SER A 58 3.86 -5.57 7.77
N PHE A 59 4.81 -5.53 6.82
CA PHE A 59 4.54 -5.19 5.42
C PHE A 59 4.29 -6.42 4.53
N ILE A 60 5.17 -7.41 4.60
CA ILE A 60 5.05 -8.67 3.85
C ILE A 60 4.29 -9.70 4.68
N GLY A 61 4.84 -10.06 5.83
CA GLY A 61 4.28 -11.10 6.70
C GLY A 61 5.38 -11.78 7.49
N GLY A 62 5.00 -12.38 8.62
CA GLY A 62 5.93 -13.01 9.55
C GLY A 62 5.22 -13.94 10.52
N LEU A 63 5.88 -14.23 11.65
CA LEU A 63 5.29 -14.99 12.74
C LEU A 63 4.70 -14.05 13.78
N ALA A 64 3.43 -14.22 14.11
CA ALA A 64 2.77 -13.50 15.19
C ALA A 64 2.42 -14.47 16.34
N PRO A 65 2.44 -14.00 17.60
CA PRO A 65 1.99 -14.81 18.72
C PRO A 65 0.52 -15.22 18.53
N SER A 66 0.21 -16.45 18.92
CA SER A 66 -1.13 -17.01 18.88
C SER A 66 -1.73 -17.00 20.28
N GLU A 67 -2.75 -16.17 20.48
CA GLU A 67 -3.66 -16.27 21.61
C GLU A 67 -4.57 -17.49 21.37
N MET A 68 -4.18 -18.67 21.86
CA MET A 68 -5.13 -19.76 22.08
C MET A 68 -5.37 -19.84 23.58
N ASP A 69 -6.63 -19.62 23.98
CA ASP A 69 -7.05 -19.71 25.37
C ASP A 69 -6.71 -21.09 25.93
N GLY A 70 -5.88 -21.12 26.98
CA GLY A 70 -5.67 -22.28 27.83
C GLY A 70 -4.36 -23.06 27.68
N ASP A 71 -3.47 -22.69 26.76
CA ASP A 71 -2.20 -23.41 26.57
C ASP A 71 -1.01 -22.59 27.10
N VAL A 72 -0.22 -23.18 28.01
CA VAL A 72 0.86 -22.50 28.78
C VAL A 72 2.13 -22.29 27.93
N GLY A 73 1.99 -22.11 26.60
CA GLY A 73 3.11 -22.04 25.67
C GLY A 73 2.98 -20.92 24.63
N PHE A 74 4.08 -20.21 24.37
CA PHE A 74 4.18 -19.25 23.28
C PHE A 74 4.12 -19.99 21.93
N ARG A 75 2.94 -20.05 21.32
CA ARG A 75 2.76 -20.53 19.94
C ARG A 75 2.84 -19.36 18.98
N PHE A 76 3.48 -19.57 17.84
CA PHE A 76 3.54 -18.60 16.74
C PHE A 76 2.79 -19.12 15.53
N ARG A 77 2.15 -18.23 14.78
CA ARG A 77 1.48 -18.56 13.52
C ARG A 77 1.89 -17.58 12.43
N PRO A 78 1.88 -18.01 11.15
CA PRO A 78 2.01 -17.09 10.04
C PRO A 78 0.94 -16.01 10.09
N ALA A 79 1.35 -14.75 9.98
CA ALA A 79 0.50 -13.58 9.92
C ALA A 79 0.85 -12.77 8.67
N MET A 80 -0.17 -12.41 7.89
CA MET A 80 0.01 -11.62 6.67
C MET A 80 0.26 -10.14 7.01
N GLY A 81 1.25 -9.56 6.34
CA GLY A 81 1.49 -8.12 6.35
C GLY A 81 0.54 -7.36 5.41
N ALA A 82 0.66 -6.03 5.40
CA ALA A 82 -0.23 -5.15 4.65
C ALA A 82 -0.26 -5.45 3.14
N LEU A 83 0.89 -5.76 2.52
CA LEU A 83 0.98 -6.06 1.09
C LEU A 83 0.30 -7.38 0.75
N MET A 84 0.54 -8.43 1.54
CA MET A 84 -0.11 -9.73 1.33
C MET A 84 -1.63 -9.64 1.48
N LYS A 85 -2.11 -8.90 2.48
CA LYS A 85 -3.56 -8.63 2.63
C LYS A 85 -4.14 -7.93 1.40
N ALA A 86 -3.44 -6.92 0.86
CA ALA A 86 -3.87 -6.22 -0.34
C ALA A 86 -3.89 -7.14 -1.58
N ALA A 87 -2.91 -8.05 -1.72
CA ALA A 87 -2.87 -9.02 -2.81
C ALA A 87 -4.01 -10.03 -2.75
N VAL A 88 -4.35 -10.54 -1.56
CA VAL A 88 -5.51 -11.44 -1.37
C VAL A 88 -6.81 -10.72 -1.69
N ALA A 89 -6.97 -9.47 -1.24
CA ALA A 89 -8.15 -8.67 -1.57
C ALA A 89 -8.28 -8.42 -3.08
N ALA A 90 -7.17 -8.17 -3.77
CA ALA A 90 -7.11 -8.01 -5.22
C ALA A 90 -7.50 -9.29 -5.97
N GLU A 91 -7.07 -10.45 -5.50
CA GLU A 91 -7.38 -11.74 -6.11
C GLU A 91 -8.88 -12.03 -6.14
N ASN A 92 -9.59 -11.69 -5.06
CA ASN A 92 -11.04 -11.86 -4.96
C ASN A 92 -11.84 -10.92 -5.88
N LEU A 93 -11.20 -9.90 -6.46
CA LEU A 93 -11.83 -8.91 -7.34
C LEU A 93 -11.57 -9.17 -8.83
N LYS A 94 -10.82 -10.22 -9.18
CA LYS A 94 -10.53 -10.58 -10.58
C LYS A 94 -11.85 -10.76 -11.36
N PRO A 95 -11.97 -10.17 -12.57
CA PRO A 95 -10.87 -9.73 -13.44
C PRO A 95 -10.51 -8.23 -13.37
N LYS A 96 -11.02 -7.45 -12.40
CA LYS A 96 -10.86 -5.99 -12.42
C LYS A 96 -9.52 -5.53 -11.83
N PRO A 97 -8.85 -4.50 -12.40
CA PRO A 97 -7.57 -3.99 -11.90
C PRO A 97 -7.73 -3.28 -10.56
N CYS A 98 -6.67 -3.32 -9.73
CA CYS A 98 -6.60 -2.76 -8.38
C CYS A 98 -5.24 -2.09 -8.11
N LEU A 99 -5.22 -1.04 -7.29
CA LEU A 99 -4.01 -0.27 -7.00
C LEU A 99 -3.57 -0.37 -5.54
N ALA A 100 -2.31 -0.76 -5.30
CA ALA A 100 -1.67 -0.62 -3.99
C ALA A 100 -0.75 0.61 -3.99
N TYR A 101 -1.02 1.59 -3.12
CA TYR A 101 -0.22 2.81 -3.01
C TYR A 101 0.50 2.90 -1.66
N PRO A 102 1.82 2.66 -1.63
CA PRO A 102 2.62 2.97 -0.46
C PRO A 102 2.85 4.48 -0.35
N CYS A 103 2.22 5.12 0.62
CA CYS A 103 2.47 6.51 1.00
C CYS A 103 3.67 6.58 1.94
N VAL A 104 4.82 7.07 1.46
CA VAL A 104 5.91 7.49 2.34
C VAL A 104 5.60 8.89 2.81
N ARG A 105 5.31 9.09 4.11
CA ARG A 105 5.28 10.45 4.65
C ARG A 105 6.72 10.94 4.64
N SER A 106 7.02 11.88 3.75
CA SER A 106 8.28 12.63 3.81
C SER A 106 8.35 13.28 5.20
N ILE A 107 9.14 12.68 6.09
CA ILE A 107 9.68 13.36 7.26
C ILE A 107 10.74 14.29 6.67
N LEU A 108 10.35 15.53 6.36
CA LEU A 108 11.32 16.59 6.12
C LEU A 108 11.50 17.36 7.43
N SER A 109 12.78 17.65 7.74
CA SER A 109 13.29 18.50 8.82
C SER A 109 13.61 17.82 10.16
N LYS A 110 14.81 17.23 10.24
CA LYS A 110 15.86 17.50 11.25
C LYS A 110 16.95 16.41 11.18
N TYR A 111 17.85 16.53 10.20
CA TYR A 111 19.29 16.31 10.31
C TYR A 111 19.94 17.18 9.23
#